data_AF-A0A023FGE4-F1
#
_entry.id   AF-A0A023FGE4-F1
#
_cell.length_a   1.000
_cell.length_b   1.000
_cell.length_c   1.000
_cell.angle_alpha   90.00
_cell.angle_beta   90.00
_cell.angle_gamma   90.00
#
_symmetry.space_group_name_H-M   'P 1'
#
loop_
_entity.id
_entity.type
_entity.pdbx_description
1 polymer ?
#
loop_
_entity_poly.entity_id
_entity_poly.type
_entity_poly.pdbx_seq_one_letter_code
_entity_poly.pdbx_strand_id
1 'polypeptide(L)'
;MAVAVAVIGKENSPLFVKTVAPCNELKFLYTIHTSLDVVEEKISPGNKSSGDVRELYLGLLYPTEDYKVYGYVTNTKTKFIVIVETSRTTLRDNEIRQMFHKLHAS
;
A
#
# COMPACT_ATOMS: atom_id res chain seq x y z
N MET A 1 -14.48 -1.94 -1.23
CA MET A 1 -14.19 -0.60 -1.74
C MET A 1 -12.83 -0.17 -1.19
N ALA A 2 -12.04 0.62 -1.92
CA ALA A 2 -10.85 1.25 -1.33
C ALA A 2 -11.30 2.35 -0.37
N VAL A 3 -10.86 2.28 0.89
CA VAL A 3 -11.27 3.19 1.96
C VAL A 3 -10.23 4.26 2.26
N ALA A 4 -8.96 3.98 1.95
CA ALA A 4 -7.89 4.94 2.05
C ALA A 4 -6.82 4.67 0.98
N VAL A 5 -6.24 5.75 0.46
CA VAL A 5 -5.10 5.73 -0.45
C VAL A 5 -4.07 6.75 0.06
N ALA A 6 -2.82 6.33 0.13
CA ALA A 6 -1.72 7.19 0.49
C ALA A 6 -0.54 7.04 -0.47
N VAL A 7 0.08 8.18 -0.77
CA VAL A 7 1.34 8.30 -1.49
C VAL A 7 2.34 8.94 -0.53
N ILE A 8 3.36 8.17 -0.20
CA ILE A 8 4.39 8.54 0.76
C ILE A 8 5.71 8.66 0.02
N GLY A 9 6.41 9.77 0.23
CA GLY A 9 7.71 10.04 -0.35
C GLY A 9 8.80 9.10 0.16
N LYS A 10 9.97 9.21 -0.45
CA LYS A 10 11.16 8.42 -0.07
C LYS A 10 11.53 8.60 1.40
N GLU A 11 11.37 9.80 1.94
CA GLU A 11 11.73 10.17 3.33
C GLU A 11 10.55 10.01 4.30
N ASN A 12 9.59 9.13 3.97
CA ASN A 12 8.38 8.91 4.75
C ASN A 12 7.51 10.17 4.93
N SER A 13 7.67 11.18 4.07
CA SER A 13 6.84 12.37 4.01
C SER A 13 5.51 12.08 3.28
N PRO A 14 4.35 12.45 3.83
CA PRO A 14 3.08 12.26 3.15
C PRO A 14 2.96 13.24 1.97
N LEU A 15 2.93 12.71 0.75
CA LEU A 15 2.74 13.52 -0.47
C LEU A 15 1.25 13.65 -0.80
N PHE A 16 0.49 12.59 -0.57
CA PHE A 16 -0.96 12.57 -0.75
C PHE A 16 -1.57 11.56 0.20
N VAL A 17 -2.65 11.94 0.89
CA VAL A 17 -3.45 11.01 1.68
C VAL A 17 -4.92 11.36 1.48
N LYS A 18 -5.72 10.34 1.18
CA LYS A 18 -7.17 10.51 1.04
C LYS A 18 -7.88 9.32 1.66
N THR A 19 -8.84 9.61 2.53
CA THR A 19 -9.72 8.65 3.17
C THR A 19 -11.16 8.91 2.71
N VAL A 20 -11.98 7.86 2.65
CA VAL A 20 -13.39 7.96 2.24
C VAL A 20 -14.28 8.43 3.39
N ALA A 21 -13.90 8.10 4.63
CA ALA A 21 -14.69 8.37 5.83
C ALA A 21 -13.88 9.25 6.82
N PRO A 22 -14.26 10.53 7.00
CA PRO A 22 -13.57 11.44 7.93
C PRO A 22 -13.61 10.96 9.39
N CYS A 23 -14.68 10.27 9.78
CA CYS A 23 -14.84 9.75 11.15
C CYS A 23 -13.77 8.70 11.53
N ASN A 24 -13.19 8.01 10.55
CA ASN A 24 -12.18 6.97 10.75
C ASN A 24 -10.80 7.40 10.24
N GLU A 25 -10.61 8.69 9.94
CA GLU A 25 -9.38 9.21 9.33
C GLU A 25 -8.15 8.86 10.17
N LEU A 26 -8.21 9.09 11.49
CA LEU A 26 -7.09 8.81 12.39
C LEU A 26 -6.70 7.31 12.39
N LYS A 27 -7.68 6.41 12.34
CA LYS A 27 -7.44 4.95 12.25
C LYS A 27 -6.68 4.62 10.97
N PHE A 28 -7.11 5.16 9.83
CA PHE A 28 -6.45 4.91 8.56
C PHE A 28 -5.07 5.53 8.48
N LEU A 29 -4.87 6.74 9.01
CA LEU A 29 -3.56 7.37 9.10
C LEU A 29 -2.58 6.54 9.93
N TYR A 30 -3.04 6.02 11.07
CA TYR A 30 -2.24 5.11 11.89
C TYR A 30 -1.88 3.82 11.14
N THR A 31 -2.84 3.18 10.48
CA THR A 31 -2.60 1.97 9.66
C THR A 31 -1.61 2.24 8.52
N ILE A 32 -1.71 3.38 7.84
CA ILE A 32 -0.76 3.80 6.80
C ILE A 32 0.63 3.93 7.41
N HIS A 33 0.76 4.61 8.54
CA HIS A 33 2.04 4.84 9.19
C HIS A 33 2.73 3.54 9.62
N THR A 34 2.03 2.65 10.32
CA THR A 34 2.59 1.36 10.75
C THR A 34 2.89 0.41 9.58
N SER A 35 2.24 0.58 8.43
CA SER A 35 2.55 -0.22 7.25
C SER A 35 3.89 0.15 6.60
N LEU A 36 4.46 1.31 6.91
CA LEU A 36 5.76 1.73 6.38
C LEU A 36 6.88 0.80 6.85
N ASP A 37 6.84 0.35 8.10
CA ASP A 37 7.84 -0.59 8.64
C ASP A 37 7.85 -1.90 7.84
N VAL A 38 6.67 -2.44 7.55
CA VAL A 38 6.51 -3.66 6.73
C VAL A 38 7.01 -3.45 5.30
N VAL A 39 6.78 -2.27 4.72
CA VAL A 39 7.31 -1.91 3.41
C VAL A 39 8.84 -1.88 3.43
N GLU A 40 9.44 -1.28 4.46
CA GLU A 40 10.90 -1.21 4.62
C GLU A 40 11.55 -2.59 4.76
N GLU A 41 10.93 -3.49 5.53
CA GLU A 41 11.36 -4.89 5.63
C GLU A 41 11.29 -5.64 4.30
N LYS A 42 10.23 -5.44 3.51
CA LYS A 42 10.07 -6.12 2.21
C LYS A 42 11.02 -5.60 1.13
N ILE A 43 11.36 -4.31 1.14
CA ILE A 43 12.32 -3.75 0.16
C ILE A 43 13.77 -4.03 0.54
N SER A 44 14.03 -4.44 1.78
CA SER A 44 15.37 -4.72 2.30
C SER A 44 16.06 -5.80 1.45
N PRO A 45 17.31 -5.57 0.99
CA PRO A 45 18.01 -6.49 0.10
C PRO A 45 18.24 -7.89 0.70
N GLY A 46 18.20 -8.03 2.03
CA GLY A 46 18.32 -9.32 2.71
C GLY A 46 17.13 -10.27 2.52
N ASN A 47 15.96 -9.74 2.12
CA ASN A 47 14.72 -10.50 1.94
C ASN A 47 14.39 -10.83 0.48
N LYS A 48 15.25 -10.43 -0.47
CA LYS A 48 15.01 -10.69 -1.90
C LYS A 48 15.49 -12.08 -2.28
N SER A 49 14.56 -13.01 -2.47
CA SER A 49 14.84 -14.24 -3.22
C SER A 49 15.27 -13.87 -4.65
N SER A 50 16.25 -14.58 -5.20
CA SER A 50 17.01 -14.23 -6.41
C SER A 50 16.21 -14.10 -7.73
N GLY A 51 14.87 -14.14 -7.69
CA GLY A 51 13.96 -13.94 -8.82
C GLY A 51 13.20 -12.59 -8.84
N ASP A 52 13.12 -11.85 -7.73
CA ASP A 52 12.16 -10.74 -7.52
C ASP A 52 12.79 -9.34 -7.55
N VAL A 53 13.87 -9.15 -8.30
CA VAL A 53 14.68 -7.91 -8.23
C VAL A 53 13.93 -6.64 -8.71
N ARG A 54 12.73 -6.76 -9.29
CA ARG A 54 12.02 -5.63 -9.93
C ARG A 54 10.51 -5.55 -9.72
N GLU A 55 9.90 -6.37 -8.86
CA GLU A 55 8.44 -6.24 -8.67
C GLU A 55 8.13 -5.00 -7.81
N LEU A 56 7.58 -3.96 -8.46
CA LEU A 56 7.16 -2.72 -7.79
C LEU A 56 5.96 -2.97 -6.87
N TYR A 57 5.18 -4.01 -7.13
CA TYR A 57 4.03 -4.39 -6.34
C TYR A 57 4.47 -5.33 -5.20
N LEU A 58 4.23 -4.91 -3.95
CA LEU A 58 4.61 -5.67 -2.75
C LEU A 58 3.52 -6.66 -2.29
N GLY A 59 2.37 -6.67 -2.97
CA GLY A 59 1.24 -7.50 -2.60
C GLY A 59 0.53 -7.01 -1.33
N LEU A 60 -0.15 -7.95 -0.68
CA LEU A 60 -0.70 -7.76 0.65
C LEU A 60 0.45 -7.56 1.66
N LEU A 61 0.42 -6.47 2.42
CA LEU A 61 1.34 -6.21 3.51
C LEU A 61 0.89 -6.98 4.75
N TYR A 62 -0.32 -6.71 5.20
CA TYR A 62 -0.99 -7.46 6.27
C TYR A 62 -2.51 -7.29 6.19
N PRO A 63 -3.27 -8.30 6.63
CA PRO A 63 -4.69 -8.18 6.87
C PRO A 63 -4.98 -7.68 8.29
N THR A 64 -6.14 -7.06 8.45
CA THR A 64 -6.82 -6.79 9.73
C THR A 64 -8.22 -7.42 9.68
N GLU A 65 -8.98 -7.36 10.77
CA GLU A 65 -10.35 -7.91 10.81
C GLU A 65 -11.23 -7.35 9.68
N ASP A 66 -11.26 -6.03 9.52
CA ASP A 66 -12.13 -5.36 8.56
C ASP A 66 -11.46 -4.97 7.24
N TYR A 67 -10.12 -4.89 7.22
CA TYR A 67 -9.38 -4.31 6.10
C TYR A 67 -8.18 -5.14 5.65
N LYS A 68 -7.80 -4.98 4.38
CA LYS A 68 -6.55 -5.47 3.81
C LYS A 68 -5.70 -4.30 3.37
N VAL A 69 -4.42 -4.33 3.73
CA VAL A 69 -3.45 -3.29 3.39
C VAL A 69 -2.52 -3.79 2.30
N TYR A 70 -2.48 -3.09 1.16
CA TYR A 70 -1.62 -3.43 0.03
C TYR A 70 -0.55 -2.37 -0.17
N GLY A 71 0.62 -2.80 -0.64
CA GLY A 71 1.77 -1.94 -0.85
C GLY A 71 2.32 -1.99 -2.28
N TYR A 72 2.84 -0.86 -2.74
CA TYR A 72 3.57 -0.73 -3.99
C TYR A 72 4.69 0.30 -3.83
N VAL A 73 5.89 0.01 -4.33
CA VAL A 73 7.05 0.91 -4.23
C VAL A 73 7.62 1.14 -5.62
N THR A 74 7.73 2.41 -5.98
CA THR A 74 8.32 2.86 -7.24
C THR A 74 9.85 2.81 -7.21
N ASN A 75 10.49 2.92 -8.39
CA ASN A 75 11.95 3.03 -8.50
C ASN A 75 12.53 4.27 -7.80
N THR A 76 11.75 5.34 -7.67
CA THR A 76 12.14 6.56 -6.94
C THR A 76 11.98 6.42 -5.42
N LYS A 77 11.61 5.22 -4.94
CA LYS A 77 11.34 4.89 -3.54
C LYS A 77 10.08 5.56 -2.96
N THR A 78 9.23 6.13 -3.80
CA THR A 78 7.86 6.54 -3.41
C THR A 78 7.02 5.30 -3.14
N LYS A 79 6.30 5.30 -2.02
CA LYS A 79 5.50 4.18 -1.51
C LYS A 79 4.03 4.51 -1.67
N PHE A 80 3.28 3.62 -2.27
CA PHE A 80 1.83 3.70 -2.37
C PHE A 80 1.22 2.66 -1.45
N ILE A 81 0.26 3.09 -0.63
CA ILE A 81 -0.48 2.25 0.29
C ILE A 81 -1.96 2.39 -0.05
N VAL A 82 -2.64 1.25 -0.21
CA VAL A 82 -4.07 1.20 -0.45
C VAL A 82 -4.70 0.29 0.58
N ILE A 83 -5.72 0.81 1.28
CA ILE A 83 -6.50 0.06 2.26
C ILE A 83 -7.86 -0.25 1.63
N VAL A 84 -8.25 -1.53 1.65
CA VAL A 84 -9.54 -1.99 1.14
C VAL A 84 -10.33 -2.72 2.22
N GLU A 85 -11.66 -2.59 2.20
CA GLU A 85 -12.54 -3.39 3.07
C GLU A 85 -12.58 -4.85 2.65
N THR A 86 -12.37 -5.74 3.62
CA THR A 86 -12.39 -7.20 3.47
C THR A 86 -13.78 -7.71 3.09
N SER A 87 -14.83 -7.20 3.76
CA SER A 87 -16.21 -7.68 3.60
C SER A 87 -16.89 -7.22 2.31
N ARG A 88 -16.43 -6.12 1.72
CA ARG A 88 -17.08 -5.48 0.55
C ARG A 88 -16.32 -5.69 -0.75
N THR A 89 -15.34 -6.60 -0.80
CA THR A 89 -14.57 -6.85 -2.03
C THR A 89 -14.14 -8.30 -2.21
N THR A 90 -14.47 -8.86 -3.37
CA THR A 90 -13.78 -9.99 -3.98
C THR A 90 -12.69 -9.49 -4.94
N LEU A 91 -11.98 -8.41 -4.57
CA LEU A 91 -10.93 -7.85 -5.42
C LEU A 91 -9.81 -8.87 -5.53
N ARG A 92 -9.52 -9.28 -6.76
CA ARG A 92 -8.40 -10.20 -7.04
C ARG A 92 -7.10 -9.42 -7.05
N ASP A 93 -6.01 -10.11 -6.75
CA ASP A 93 -4.67 -9.51 -6.72
C ASP A 93 -4.33 -8.76 -8.02
N ASN A 94 -4.74 -9.29 -9.17
CA ASN A 94 -4.56 -8.65 -10.48
C ASN A 94 -5.27 -7.29 -10.60
N GLU A 95 -6.45 -7.13 -10.00
CA GLU A 95 -7.21 -5.88 -10.03
C GLU A 95 -6.53 -4.82 -9.17
N ILE A 96 -5.99 -5.22 -8.01
CA ILE A 96 -5.17 -4.36 -7.13
C ILE A 96 -3.88 -3.94 -7.83
N ARG A 97 -3.18 -4.88 -8.47
CA ARG A 97 -1.96 -4.60 -9.25
C ARG A 97 -2.26 -3.57 -10.36
N GLN A 98 -3.37 -3.72 -11.08
CA GLN A 98 -3.81 -2.76 -12.09
C GLN A 98 -4.15 -1.38 -11.51
N MET A 99 -4.76 -1.31 -10.32
CA MET A 99 -4.99 -0.04 -9.63
C MET A 99 -3.68 0.70 -9.35
N PHE A 100 -2.67 0.00 -8.81
CA PHE A 100 -1.36 0.61 -8.56
C PHE A 100 -0.67 1.06 -9.84
N HIS A 101 -0.75 0.28 -10.93
CA HIS A 101 -0.22 0.72 -12.22
C HIS A 101 -0.88 1.99 -12.73
N LYS A 102 -2.21 2.11 -12.61
CA LYS A 102 -2.93 3.34 -12.99
C LYS A 102 -2.53 4.54 -12.12
N LEU A 103 -2.39 4.33 -10.82
CA LEU A 103 -1.93 5.36 -9.88
C LEU A 103 -0.50 5.83 -10.17
N HIS A 104 0.38 4.92 -10.60
CA HIS A 104 1.76 5.26 -10.95
C HIS A 104 1.88 6.00 -12.30
N ALA A 105 0.99 5.69 -13.24
CA ALA A 105 1.02 6.27 -14.58
C ALA A 105 0.29 7.62 -14.68
N SER A 106 -0.44 8.02 -13.64
CA SER A 106 -1.16 9.30 -13.55
C SER A 106 -0.25 10.39 -12.99
#